data_AF-B2WJP1-F1
#
_entry.id   AF-B2WJP1-F1
#
_cell.length_a   1.000
_cell.length_b   1.000
_cell.length_c   1.000
_cell.angle_alpha   90.00
_cell.angle_beta   90.00
_cell.angle_gamma   90.00
#
_symmetry.space_group_name_H-M   'P 1'
#
loop_
_entity.id
_entity.type
_entity.pdbx_description
1 polymer ?
#
loop_
_entity_poly.entity_id
_entity_poly.type
_entity_poly.pdbx_seq_one_letter_code
_entity_poly.pdbx_strand_id
1 'polypeptide(L)'
;MRRHGDNRYALASVAFAYHILITNTGNGPSALILSYILHGHIPHYIGGHHDAILDAKLQNAPNLLHLTPDLYAHFLSSLRYSTQALPVNTLLDTLIRPNADTELNPKSCVEWRYEPEKAIAHVVIGETAHAGGQWAENPVSASVNIGTLSYAEQLSLPGYSYADHLARNGKQDETEFVRPSRSEVADYLRAYPEAVGISDSVFTDLKAENIYRTVKGFSIGSLRMRCKHLALASGIFTVNIPPPPLLAPIAQLDSNEAPLLVIGSGFSAADIIISAPPTRRIVHVFRWAPEDRPSPLRGCHHTAYPEYATVYRQMKLAALAASKKSKTVKTPSIRRKSNPFQQRDWSLYEGLPNAEVLSVSTSKGVATVELRLRSGDIITREVGGLAYVVGRRGTLDFVSPELRSEILSVPDNMTLDSSSGHLISSRTLRPKTEVTSLEVARDVFVIGSLTGDTLIRHAVGGCVFAAGRILNAIPTIYSPDSTPSPTSSTPRSASPVSTSDTETHADDTRPGSRKSQTGQRTPSELTNGHGDLHLDRRKLVRAVETAHAENRYWVDSGWWAGGLGPGRL
;
A
#
# COMPACT_ATOMS: atom_id res chain seq x y z
N MET A 1 -28.07 23.79 -11.70
CA MET A 1 -28.60 22.45 -11.35
C MET A 1 -28.72 21.59 -12.61
N ARG A 2 -27.82 20.62 -12.82
CA ARG A 2 -28.15 19.41 -13.61
C ARG A 2 -28.57 18.33 -12.60
N ARG A 3 -29.54 17.49 -12.94
CA ARG A 3 -29.94 16.37 -12.07
C ARG A 3 -28.88 15.27 -12.18
N HIS A 4 -28.48 14.67 -11.05
CA HIS A 4 -27.84 13.36 -11.10
C HIS A 4 -28.82 12.37 -11.72
N GLY A 5 -28.42 11.71 -12.81
CA GLY A 5 -29.14 10.54 -13.31
C GLY A 5 -28.90 9.35 -12.38
N ASP A 6 -29.91 8.50 -12.19
CA ASP A 6 -29.75 7.28 -11.39
C ASP A 6 -28.94 6.25 -12.22
N ASN A 7 -27.62 6.24 -12.01
CA ASN A 7 -26.62 5.45 -12.77
C ASN A 7 -27.01 3.97 -12.96
N ARG A 8 -27.81 3.40 -12.05
CA ARG A 8 -28.28 2.02 -12.10
C ARG A 8 -29.15 1.73 -13.33
N TYR A 9 -29.91 2.71 -13.83
CA TYR A 9 -30.72 2.54 -15.04
C TYR A 9 -29.89 2.61 -16.32
N ALA A 10 -28.77 3.34 -16.33
CA ALA A 10 -27.86 3.38 -17.47
C ALA A 10 -27.14 2.03 -17.66
N LEU A 11 -26.64 1.42 -16.58
CA LEU A 11 -25.98 0.11 -16.66
C LEU A 11 -26.94 -1.04 -16.98
N ALA A 12 -28.20 -0.95 -16.51
CA ALA A 12 -29.21 -1.99 -16.73
C ALA A 12 -29.56 -2.21 -18.22
N SER A 13 -29.35 -1.22 -19.10
CA SER A 13 -29.61 -1.36 -20.54
C SER A 13 -28.45 -1.96 -21.34
N VAL A 14 -27.26 -2.10 -20.75
CA VAL A 14 -25.99 -2.49 -21.44
C VAL A 14 -25.48 -3.87 -20.99
N ALA A 15 -26.37 -4.77 -20.60
CA ALA A 15 -26.08 -6.04 -19.92
C ALA A 15 -25.27 -7.11 -20.72
N PHE A 16 -24.70 -6.76 -21.87
CA PHE A 16 -24.02 -7.69 -22.81
C PHE A 16 -22.73 -7.16 -23.47
N ALA A 17 -22.34 -5.87 -23.30
CA ALA A 17 -21.39 -5.21 -24.22
C ALA A 17 -19.97 -4.93 -23.67
N TYR A 18 -19.61 -5.39 -22.47
CA TYR A 18 -18.33 -5.08 -21.84
C TYR A 18 -17.38 -6.28 -21.82
N HIS A 19 -16.12 -6.07 -22.22
CA HIS A 19 -15.10 -7.12 -22.22
C HIS A 19 -14.37 -7.22 -20.87
N ILE A 20 -14.24 -6.11 -20.13
CA ILE A 20 -13.37 -6.02 -18.95
C ILE A 20 -14.10 -5.29 -17.82
N LEU A 21 -13.92 -5.75 -16.59
CA LEU A 21 -14.45 -5.11 -15.38
C LEU A 21 -13.32 -4.85 -14.37
N ILE A 22 -13.31 -3.66 -13.76
CA ILE A 22 -12.36 -3.28 -12.70
C ILE A 22 -13.11 -3.04 -11.37
N THR A 23 -12.69 -3.72 -10.29
CA THR A 23 -13.43 -3.81 -8.99
C THR A 23 -12.50 -3.96 -7.77
N ASN A 24 -12.86 -3.64 -6.52
CA ASN A 24 -13.96 -2.87 -5.92
C ASN A 24 -13.36 -2.05 -4.74
N THR A 25 -13.89 -0.87 -4.42
CA THR A 25 -13.12 0.39 -4.24
C THR A 25 -12.29 0.73 -5.50
N GLY A 26 -12.73 0.21 -6.64
CA GLY A 26 -11.94 0.01 -7.85
C GLY A 26 -12.00 1.15 -8.84
N ASN A 27 -12.12 2.40 -8.38
CA ASN A 27 -11.92 3.61 -9.21
C ASN A 27 -10.69 4.42 -8.76
N GLY A 28 -9.77 3.78 -8.01
CA GLY A 28 -8.51 4.36 -7.56
C GLY A 28 -7.42 4.43 -8.66
N PRO A 29 -6.24 5.00 -8.35
CA PRO A 29 -5.19 5.30 -9.32
C PRO A 29 -4.86 4.18 -10.32
N SER A 30 -4.68 2.93 -9.87
CA SER A 30 -4.41 1.79 -10.76
C SER A 30 -5.57 1.48 -11.72
N ALA A 31 -6.81 1.60 -11.26
CA ALA A 31 -7.99 1.42 -12.11
C ALA A 31 -8.10 2.51 -13.17
N LEU A 32 -7.78 3.76 -12.82
CA LEU A 32 -7.76 4.90 -13.73
C LEU A 32 -6.63 4.79 -14.77
N ILE A 33 -5.44 4.32 -14.37
CA ILE A 33 -4.32 4.04 -15.29
C ILE A 33 -4.70 2.92 -16.28
N LEU A 34 -5.24 1.80 -15.79
CA LEU A 34 -5.65 0.70 -16.68
C LEU A 34 -6.76 1.15 -17.63
N SER A 35 -7.74 1.90 -17.12
CA SER A 35 -8.82 2.46 -17.95
C SER A 35 -8.30 3.40 -19.03
N TYR A 36 -7.35 4.29 -18.72
CA TYR A 36 -6.71 5.16 -19.72
C TYR A 36 -6.05 4.36 -20.86
N ILE A 37 -5.31 3.30 -20.55
CA ILE A 37 -4.72 2.42 -21.57
C ILE A 37 -5.80 1.73 -22.40
N LEU A 38 -6.88 1.27 -21.78
CA LEU A 38 -7.99 0.57 -22.44
C LEU A 38 -8.91 1.48 -23.27
N HIS A 39 -8.81 2.81 -23.15
CA HIS A 39 -9.37 3.77 -24.12
C HIS A 39 -8.47 3.98 -25.34
N GLY A 40 -7.35 3.25 -25.46
CA GLY A 40 -6.41 3.34 -26.59
C GLY A 40 -5.22 4.26 -26.33
N HIS A 41 -4.94 4.71 -25.10
CA HIS A 41 -3.73 5.48 -24.81
C HIS A 41 -2.53 4.56 -24.54
N ILE A 42 -1.80 4.22 -25.60
CA ILE A 42 -0.77 3.18 -25.61
C ILE A 42 0.62 3.76 -25.28
N PRO A 43 1.29 3.27 -24.21
CA PRO A 43 2.63 3.73 -23.84
C PRO A 43 3.67 3.24 -24.84
N HIS A 44 4.49 4.17 -25.33
CA HIS A 44 5.56 3.94 -26.27
C HIS A 44 6.89 4.49 -25.76
N TYR A 45 7.95 3.70 -25.87
CA TYR A 45 9.32 4.13 -25.61
C TYR A 45 9.80 5.10 -26.69
N ILE A 46 10.43 6.21 -26.27
CA ILE A 46 10.96 7.26 -27.16
C ILE A 46 12.47 7.48 -27.02
N GLY A 47 13.19 6.52 -26.42
CA GLY A 47 14.65 6.56 -26.29
C GLY A 47 15.17 7.37 -25.09
N GLY A 48 16.49 7.30 -24.89
CA GLY A 48 17.22 8.18 -23.99
C GLY A 48 17.25 7.72 -22.52
N HIS A 49 16.87 6.48 -22.22
CA HIS A 49 17.06 5.94 -20.88
C HIS A 49 18.56 5.78 -20.57
N HIS A 50 18.96 6.09 -19.34
CA HIS A 50 20.37 6.17 -18.93
C HIS A 50 21.07 4.81 -18.78
N ASP A 51 20.32 3.71 -18.84
CA ASP A 51 20.82 2.33 -18.85
C ASP A 51 20.83 1.84 -20.29
N ALA A 52 22.03 1.77 -20.88
CA ALA A 52 22.22 1.38 -22.27
C ALA A 52 21.77 -0.06 -22.58
N ILE A 53 21.69 -0.96 -21.57
CA ILE A 53 21.14 -2.31 -21.76
C ILE A 53 19.62 -2.22 -21.95
N LEU A 54 18.95 -1.40 -21.14
CA LEU A 54 17.51 -1.22 -21.23
C LEU A 54 17.11 -0.42 -22.48
N ASP A 55 17.84 0.66 -22.79
CA ASP A 55 17.62 1.47 -23.99
C ASP A 55 17.76 0.63 -25.27
N ALA A 56 18.85 -0.16 -25.40
CA ALA A 56 19.05 -1.03 -26.56
C ALA A 56 17.97 -2.12 -26.71
N LYS A 57 17.44 -2.67 -25.59
CA LYS A 57 16.31 -3.61 -25.64
C LYS A 57 15.02 -2.94 -26.14
N LEU A 58 14.71 -1.74 -25.64
CA LEU A 58 13.46 -1.05 -25.94
C LEU A 58 13.47 -0.32 -27.31
N GLN A 59 14.63 0.09 -27.83
CA GLN A 59 14.76 0.61 -29.20
C GLN A 59 14.21 -0.38 -30.25
N ASN A 60 14.37 -1.69 -30.02
CA ASN A 60 13.90 -2.74 -30.92
C ASN A 60 12.41 -3.10 -30.74
N ALA A 61 11.80 -2.70 -29.62
CA ALA A 61 10.41 -3.03 -29.27
C ALA A 61 9.73 -1.86 -28.52
N PRO A 62 9.47 -0.73 -29.19
CA PRO A 62 9.06 0.50 -28.50
C PRO A 62 7.61 0.49 -27.98
N ASN A 63 6.73 -0.38 -28.46
CA ASN A 63 5.36 -0.51 -27.91
C ASN A 63 5.41 -1.26 -26.56
N LEU A 64 5.21 -0.53 -25.47
CA LEU A 64 5.36 -1.05 -24.11
C LEU A 64 4.22 -1.97 -23.67
N LEU A 65 3.22 -2.29 -24.51
CA LEU A 65 2.29 -3.39 -24.22
C LEU A 65 2.97 -4.77 -24.29
N HIS A 66 4.08 -4.92 -25.02
CA HIS A 66 4.78 -6.19 -25.20
C HIS A 66 5.84 -6.45 -24.11
N LEU A 67 5.47 -6.25 -22.83
CA LEU A 67 6.40 -6.44 -21.71
C LEU A 67 6.82 -7.91 -21.59
N THR A 68 8.13 -8.16 -21.62
CA THR A 68 8.73 -9.48 -21.38
C THR A 68 9.67 -9.46 -20.17
N PRO A 69 9.89 -10.60 -19.48
CA PRO A 69 10.81 -10.65 -18.34
C PRO A 69 12.26 -10.27 -18.66
N ASP A 70 12.69 -10.39 -19.92
CA ASP A 70 14.03 -10.02 -20.35
C ASP A 70 14.33 -8.52 -20.15
N LEU A 71 13.33 -7.65 -20.30
CA LEU A 71 13.48 -6.20 -20.15
C LEU A 71 14.01 -5.79 -18.76
N TYR A 72 13.64 -6.55 -17.71
CA TYR A 72 14.02 -6.27 -16.33
C TYR A 72 14.90 -7.37 -15.70
N ALA A 73 15.36 -8.36 -16.47
CA ALA A 73 16.11 -9.51 -15.96
C ALA A 73 17.42 -9.12 -15.24
N HIS A 74 18.09 -8.06 -15.70
CA HIS A 74 19.34 -7.57 -15.11
C HIS A 74 19.14 -6.66 -13.88
N PHE A 75 17.89 -6.31 -13.53
CA PHE A 75 17.61 -5.33 -12.47
C PHE A 75 18.12 -5.79 -11.10
N LEU A 76 17.96 -7.08 -10.78
CA LEU A 76 18.42 -7.67 -9.51
C LEU A 76 19.95 -7.66 -9.36
N SER A 77 20.70 -7.53 -10.46
CA SER A 77 22.16 -7.41 -10.48
C SER A 77 22.66 -5.96 -10.41
N SER A 78 21.75 -4.97 -10.32
CA SER A 78 22.07 -3.55 -10.42
C SER A 78 21.57 -2.75 -9.22
N LEU A 79 22.50 -2.07 -8.53
CA LEU A 79 22.21 -1.18 -7.39
C LEU A 79 21.43 0.10 -7.77
N ARG A 80 21.03 0.25 -9.04
CA ARG A 80 20.21 1.39 -9.52
C ARG A 80 18.70 1.16 -9.34
N TYR A 81 18.26 -0.10 -9.33
CA TYR A 81 16.83 -0.44 -9.41
C TYR A 81 16.26 -0.84 -8.06
N SER A 82 15.01 -0.45 -7.79
CA SER A 82 14.32 -0.82 -6.56
C SER A 82 13.97 -2.30 -6.56
N THR A 83 14.43 -3.01 -5.53
CA THR A 83 14.05 -4.40 -5.21
C THR A 83 12.83 -4.47 -4.28
N GLN A 84 12.27 -3.33 -3.85
CA GLN A 84 11.07 -3.29 -3.02
C GLN A 84 9.79 -3.48 -3.85
N ALA A 85 9.72 -2.89 -5.05
CA ALA A 85 8.62 -3.08 -6.00
C ALA A 85 8.81 -4.33 -6.86
N LEU A 86 7.76 -4.78 -7.56
CA LEU A 86 7.88 -5.80 -8.61
C LEU A 86 8.73 -5.27 -9.78
N PRO A 87 9.56 -6.11 -10.44
CA PRO A 87 10.43 -5.65 -11.53
C PRO A 87 9.72 -4.93 -12.68
N VAL A 88 8.49 -5.35 -13.01
CA VAL A 88 7.65 -4.69 -14.04
C VAL A 88 7.18 -3.29 -13.62
N ASN A 89 6.97 -3.07 -12.32
CA ASN A 89 6.62 -1.76 -11.76
C ASN A 89 7.85 -0.86 -11.70
N THR A 90 9.00 -1.38 -11.26
CA THR A 90 10.30 -0.69 -11.33
C THR A 90 10.67 -0.31 -12.77
N LEU A 91 10.32 -1.15 -13.77
CA LEU A 91 10.56 -0.87 -15.19
C LEU A 91 9.76 0.35 -15.68
N LEU A 92 8.43 0.36 -15.50
CA LEU A 92 7.65 1.51 -15.96
C LEU A 92 7.94 2.78 -15.15
N ASP A 93 8.25 2.66 -13.86
CA ASP A 93 8.68 3.78 -13.02
C ASP A 93 9.95 4.46 -13.55
N THR A 94 11.02 3.69 -13.82
CA THR A 94 12.29 4.24 -14.35
C THR A 94 12.17 4.77 -15.79
N LEU A 95 11.21 4.30 -16.58
CA LEU A 95 10.96 4.81 -17.93
C LEU A 95 10.13 6.10 -17.93
N ILE A 96 9.10 6.19 -17.07
CA ILE A 96 8.23 7.37 -16.99
C ILE A 96 8.93 8.51 -16.23
N ARG A 97 9.75 8.19 -15.23
CA ARG A 97 10.61 9.16 -14.53
C ARG A 97 12.03 8.59 -14.29
N PRO A 98 12.92 8.64 -15.28
CA PRO A 98 14.32 8.25 -15.10
C PRO A 98 14.95 9.03 -13.95
N ASN A 99 15.69 8.34 -13.06
CA ASN A 99 16.40 8.97 -11.93
C ASN A 99 15.52 9.83 -10.98
N ALA A 100 14.21 9.53 -10.85
CA ALA A 100 13.23 10.30 -10.05
C ALA A 100 13.63 10.61 -8.59
N ASP A 101 14.53 9.81 -8.02
CA ASP A 101 15.01 9.93 -6.63
C ASP A 101 16.28 10.81 -6.49
N THR A 102 16.84 11.28 -7.61
CA THR A 102 18.07 12.08 -7.67
C THR A 102 18.03 13.27 -8.64
N GLU A 103 17.01 13.32 -9.51
CA GLU A 103 16.80 14.37 -10.50
C GLU A 103 15.40 14.98 -10.36
N LEU A 104 15.33 16.31 -10.49
CA LEU A 104 14.09 17.07 -10.47
C LEU A 104 13.51 17.12 -11.88
N ASN A 105 12.21 16.88 -12.01
CA ASN A 105 11.46 16.92 -13.27
C ASN A 105 12.18 16.23 -14.47
N PRO A 106 12.65 14.98 -14.31
CA PRO A 106 13.36 14.26 -15.38
C PRO A 106 12.44 14.03 -16.58
N LYS A 107 12.97 14.17 -17.79
CA LYS A 107 12.22 13.92 -19.02
C LYS A 107 11.83 12.43 -19.10
N SER A 108 10.54 12.16 -19.28
CA SER A 108 10.01 10.82 -19.54
C SER A 108 10.63 10.21 -20.81
N CYS A 109 10.99 8.93 -20.73
CA CYS A 109 11.32 8.08 -21.89
C CYS A 109 10.06 7.40 -22.48
N VAL A 110 8.86 7.74 -21.99
CA VAL A 110 7.56 7.24 -22.46
C VAL A 110 6.69 8.36 -23.02
N GLU A 111 6.14 8.13 -24.21
CA GLU A 111 5.07 8.88 -24.86
C GLU A 111 3.76 8.07 -24.77
N TRP A 112 2.62 8.75 -24.61
CA TRP A 112 1.29 8.11 -24.55
C TRP A 112 0.52 8.42 -25.83
N ARG A 113 0.49 7.47 -26.76
CA ARG A 113 -0.11 7.65 -28.09
C ARG A 113 -1.58 7.27 -28.07
N TYR A 114 -2.44 8.05 -28.71
CA TYR A 114 -3.87 7.74 -28.81
C TYR A 114 -4.13 6.91 -30.08
N GLU A 115 -4.50 5.64 -29.88
CA GLU A 115 -4.67 4.60 -30.88
C GLU A 115 -6.09 4.00 -30.67
N PRO A 116 -7.15 4.70 -31.10
CA PRO A 116 -8.54 4.36 -30.76
C PRO A 116 -9.00 3.01 -31.31
N GLU A 117 -8.33 2.48 -32.34
CA GLU A 117 -8.56 1.13 -32.86
C GLU A 117 -8.12 0.02 -31.90
N LYS A 118 -7.37 0.37 -30.84
CA LYS A 118 -6.99 -0.52 -29.73
C LYS A 118 -7.85 -0.29 -28.47
N ALA A 119 -8.84 0.60 -28.50
CA ALA A 119 -9.77 0.77 -27.40
C ALA A 119 -10.67 -0.46 -27.23
N ILE A 120 -10.92 -0.88 -25.99
CA ILE A 120 -11.79 -2.01 -25.65
C ILE A 120 -12.89 -1.54 -24.70
N ALA A 121 -14.15 -1.87 -24.98
CA ALA A 121 -15.27 -1.56 -24.09
C ALA A 121 -15.09 -2.22 -22.69
N HIS A 122 -15.00 -1.40 -21.65
CA HIS A 122 -14.71 -1.81 -20.27
C HIS A 122 -15.48 -0.95 -19.26
N VAL A 123 -15.48 -1.37 -17.99
CA VAL A 123 -16.11 -0.61 -16.89
C VAL A 123 -15.23 -0.60 -15.64
N VAL A 124 -15.08 0.58 -15.04
CA VAL A 124 -14.44 0.86 -13.75
C VAL A 124 -15.51 1.06 -12.70
N ILE A 125 -15.51 0.27 -11.61
CA ILE A 125 -16.54 0.32 -10.56
C ILE A 125 -15.92 0.58 -9.19
N GLY A 126 -16.41 1.61 -8.50
CA GLY A 126 -16.05 1.90 -7.11
C GLY A 126 -17.24 2.34 -6.25
N GLU A 127 -17.25 1.86 -5.00
CA GLU A 127 -18.21 2.25 -3.95
C GLU A 127 -18.14 3.74 -3.57
N THR A 128 -17.06 4.45 -3.91
CA THR A 128 -16.86 5.86 -3.55
C THR A 128 -17.62 6.79 -4.51
N ALA A 129 -18.15 7.89 -3.97
CA ALA A 129 -18.89 8.92 -4.71
C ALA A 129 -18.08 9.65 -5.80
N HIS A 130 -16.74 9.53 -5.74
CA HIS A 130 -15.80 10.15 -6.66
C HIS A 130 -14.69 9.17 -7.02
N ALA A 131 -14.07 9.37 -8.19
CA ALA A 131 -12.86 8.68 -8.60
C ALA A 131 -11.69 8.98 -7.64
N GLY A 132 -10.74 8.05 -7.56
CA GLY A 132 -9.62 8.08 -6.61
C GLY A 132 -9.65 6.97 -5.54
N GLY A 133 -10.73 6.18 -5.46
CA GLY A 133 -10.85 5.05 -4.52
C GLY A 133 -10.63 5.50 -3.08
N GLN A 134 -9.71 4.85 -2.35
CA GLN A 134 -9.38 5.21 -0.97
C GLN A 134 -8.94 6.67 -0.74
N TRP A 135 -8.65 7.46 -1.78
CA TRP A 135 -8.38 8.90 -1.66
C TRP A 135 -9.66 9.73 -1.52
N ALA A 136 -10.78 9.29 -2.11
CA ALA A 136 -12.08 9.94 -2.03
C ALA A 136 -12.81 9.69 -0.68
N GLU A 137 -12.34 8.73 0.12
CA GLU A 137 -12.82 8.48 1.49
C GLU A 137 -12.19 9.45 2.51
N ASN A 138 -12.83 9.69 3.65
CA ASN A 138 -12.13 10.12 4.87
C ASN A 138 -12.32 9.10 6.02
N PRO A 139 -11.53 8.01 6.04
CA PRO A 139 -11.78 6.83 6.88
C PRO A 139 -11.17 6.91 8.29
N VAL A 140 -10.57 8.05 8.65
CA VAL A 140 -9.86 8.32 9.91
C VAL A 140 -10.13 9.77 10.31
N SER A 141 -10.34 10.05 11.61
CA SER A 141 -10.59 11.40 12.15
C SER A 141 -9.38 12.35 12.14
N ALA A 142 -8.48 12.19 11.18
CA ALA A 142 -7.34 13.07 10.95
C ALA A 142 -7.74 14.20 9.97
N SER A 143 -6.91 15.24 9.92
CA SER A 143 -7.11 16.38 9.02
C SER A 143 -6.87 15.97 7.57
N VAL A 144 -7.81 16.30 6.68
CA VAL A 144 -7.65 16.13 5.22
C VAL A 144 -6.52 17.00 4.65
N ASN A 145 -6.10 18.03 5.39
CA ASN A 145 -5.01 18.94 5.02
C ASN A 145 -3.60 18.37 5.31
N ILE A 146 -3.47 17.10 5.72
CA ILE A 146 -2.15 16.45 5.86
C ILE A 146 -1.55 16.20 4.48
N GLY A 147 -0.30 16.64 4.29
CA GLY A 147 0.48 16.44 3.07
C GLY A 147 0.89 14.99 2.84
N THR A 148 0.71 14.47 1.63
CA THR A 148 1.06 13.10 1.23
C THR A 148 2.52 12.73 1.49
N LEU A 149 2.80 11.44 1.65
CA LEU A 149 4.19 10.96 1.78
C LEU A 149 4.99 11.09 0.48
N SER A 150 4.33 10.96 -0.67
CA SER A 150 4.92 11.21 -1.98
C SER A 150 4.79 12.69 -2.36
N TYR A 151 5.75 13.20 -3.15
CA TYR A 151 5.65 14.52 -3.77
C TYR A 151 4.64 14.51 -4.92
N ALA A 152 4.14 15.69 -5.30
CA ALA A 152 3.14 15.89 -6.35
C ALA A 152 3.45 15.13 -7.65
N GLU A 153 4.69 15.16 -8.11
CA GLU A 153 5.12 14.58 -9.37
C GLU A 153 5.22 13.04 -9.31
N GLN A 154 5.17 12.44 -8.10
CA GLN A 154 5.10 10.99 -7.86
C GLN A 154 3.64 10.47 -7.75
N LEU A 155 2.67 11.39 -7.76
CA LEU A 155 1.23 11.12 -7.69
C LEU A 155 0.53 11.33 -9.04
N SER A 156 1.21 11.98 -9.99
CA SER A 156 0.80 12.13 -11.38
C SER A 156 0.45 10.80 -12.06
N LEU A 157 -0.62 10.82 -12.85
CA LEU A 157 -1.08 9.75 -13.72
C LEU A 157 -0.76 10.05 -15.20
N PRO A 158 -0.76 9.04 -16.08
CA PRO A 158 -0.59 9.20 -17.53
C PRO A 158 -1.55 10.23 -18.16
N GLY A 159 -1.10 10.97 -19.18
CA GLY A 159 -1.95 11.89 -19.96
C GLY A 159 -2.38 13.19 -19.26
N TYR A 160 -2.36 13.25 -17.92
CA TYR A 160 -2.70 14.46 -17.16
C TYR A 160 -1.97 14.44 -15.81
N SER A 161 -0.86 15.18 -15.71
CA SER A 161 -0.02 15.23 -14.51
C SER A 161 -0.64 16.11 -13.41
N TYR A 162 -0.09 16.02 -12.20
CA TYR A 162 -0.46 16.93 -11.12
C TYR A 162 -0.07 18.40 -11.44
N ALA A 163 1.00 18.62 -12.21
CA ALA A 163 1.40 19.95 -12.66
C ALA A 163 0.38 20.55 -13.66
N ASP A 164 -0.16 19.73 -14.57
CA ASP A 164 -1.24 20.15 -15.48
C ASP A 164 -2.50 20.54 -14.70
N HIS A 165 -2.81 19.81 -13.61
CA HIS A 165 -3.94 20.12 -12.73
C HIS A 165 -3.75 21.44 -11.99
N LEU A 166 -2.55 21.69 -11.43
CA LEU A 166 -2.22 22.98 -10.83
C LEU A 166 -2.30 24.12 -11.86
N ALA A 167 -1.76 23.92 -13.07
CA ALA A 167 -1.80 24.91 -14.14
C ALA A 167 -3.24 25.26 -14.58
N ARG A 168 -4.11 24.25 -14.77
CA ARG A 168 -5.54 24.47 -15.06
C ARG A 168 -6.28 25.21 -13.93
N ASN A 169 -5.81 25.09 -12.69
CA ASN A 169 -6.33 25.79 -11.51
C ASN A 169 -5.62 27.13 -11.23
N GLY A 170 -4.73 27.62 -12.11
CA GLY A 170 -4.01 28.90 -11.94
C GLY A 170 -2.86 28.88 -10.92
N LYS A 171 -2.41 27.69 -10.49
CA LYS A 171 -1.37 27.45 -9.46
C LYS A 171 -0.04 26.94 -10.06
N GLN A 172 0.30 27.32 -11.28
CA GLN A 172 1.46 26.79 -12.03
C GLN A 172 2.80 26.90 -11.27
N ASP A 173 2.96 27.92 -10.42
CA ASP A 173 4.18 28.18 -9.64
C ASP A 173 4.29 27.32 -8.36
N GLU A 174 3.26 26.54 -8.01
CA GLU A 174 3.23 25.66 -6.83
C GLU A 174 3.64 24.20 -7.15
N THR A 175 4.44 23.97 -8.20
CA THR A 175 4.65 22.62 -8.75
C THR A 175 5.78 21.81 -8.10
N GLU A 176 6.92 22.43 -7.76
CA GLU A 176 8.14 21.69 -7.38
C GLU A 176 8.22 21.33 -5.88
N PHE A 177 8.59 20.07 -5.57
CA PHE A 177 8.78 19.57 -4.20
C PHE A 177 7.58 19.72 -3.26
N VAL A 178 6.39 19.99 -3.79
CA VAL A 178 5.16 20.06 -2.98
C VAL A 178 4.71 18.66 -2.59
N ARG A 179 4.35 18.50 -1.31
CA ARG A 179 3.65 17.34 -0.76
C ARG A 179 2.17 17.73 -0.60
N PRO A 180 1.33 17.57 -1.63
CA PRO A 180 -0.04 18.08 -1.63
C PRO A 180 -0.89 17.43 -0.53
N SER A 181 -1.92 18.13 -0.06
CA SER A 181 -2.84 17.55 0.92
C SER A 181 -3.59 16.34 0.38
N ARG A 182 -4.05 15.46 1.28
CA ARG A 182 -4.97 14.37 0.93
C ARG A 182 -6.20 14.87 0.15
N SER A 183 -6.73 16.03 0.51
CA SER A 183 -7.81 16.72 -0.21
C SER A 183 -7.44 17.08 -1.65
N GLU A 184 -6.32 17.76 -1.88
CA GLU A 184 -5.93 18.20 -3.22
C GLU A 184 -5.60 17.00 -4.14
N VAL A 185 -5.07 15.90 -3.60
CA VAL A 185 -4.88 14.64 -4.34
C VAL A 185 -6.21 13.95 -4.66
N ALA A 186 -7.20 14.00 -3.76
CA ALA A 186 -8.55 13.52 -4.04
C ALA A 186 -9.25 14.37 -5.12
N ASP A 187 -9.03 15.69 -5.11
CA ASP A 187 -9.58 16.62 -6.11
C ASP A 187 -8.93 16.42 -7.49
N TYR A 188 -7.61 16.21 -7.53
CA TYR A 188 -6.88 15.79 -8.72
C TYR A 188 -7.42 14.47 -9.30
N LEU A 189 -7.54 13.42 -8.47
CA LEU A 189 -8.03 12.12 -8.91
C LEU A 189 -9.51 12.12 -9.30
N ARG A 190 -10.33 13.03 -8.72
CA ARG A 190 -11.71 13.28 -9.17
C ARG A 190 -11.77 13.93 -10.54
N ALA A 191 -10.87 14.88 -10.82
CA ALA A 191 -10.81 15.58 -12.11
C ALA A 191 -10.19 14.73 -13.24
N TYR A 192 -9.38 13.72 -12.91
CA TYR A 192 -8.64 12.93 -13.89
C TYR A 192 -9.52 12.30 -15.00
N PRO A 193 -10.65 11.60 -14.72
CA PRO A 193 -11.43 10.95 -15.76
C PRO A 193 -11.96 11.90 -16.85
N GLU A 194 -12.37 13.11 -16.47
CA GLU A 194 -12.81 14.15 -17.40
C GLU A 194 -11.61 14.76 -18.14
N ALA A 195 -10.51 14.98 -17.43
CA ALA A 195 -9.31 15.61 -17.96
C ALA A 195 -8.58 14.78 -19.03
N VAL A 196 -8.76 13.45 -19.05
CA VAL A 196 -8.23 12.54 -20.09
C VAL A 196 -9.31 11.82 -20.92
N GLY A 197 -10.59 12.17 -20.76
CA GLY A 197 -11.67 11.71 -21.64
C GLY A 197 -12.13 10.25 -21.45
N ILE A 198 -12.10 9.73 -20.22
CA ILE A 198 -12.45 8.32 -19.89
C ILE A 198 -13.68 8.19 -18.96
N SER A 199 -14.40 9.28 -18.71
CA SER A 199 -15.49 9.35 -17.72
C SER A 199 -16.69 8.45 -18.02
N ASP A 200 -16.93 8.08 -19.27
CA ASP A 200 -18.04 7.21 -19.69
C ASP A 200 -17.86 5.74 -19.23
N SER A 201 -16.62 5.34 -18.97
CA SER A 201 -16.28 4.03 -18.39
C SER A 201 -16.18 4.02 -16.86
N VAL A 202 -16.26 5.17 -16.17
CA VAL A 202 -15.99 5.30 -14.72
C VAL A 202 -17.27 5.54 -13.92
N PHE A 203 -17.68 4.54 -13.14
CA PHE A 203 -18.92 4.57 -12.37
C PHE A 203 -18.64 4.60 -10.85
N THR A 204 -19.17 5.65 -10.21
CA THR A 204 -19.13 5.90 -8.75
C THR A 204 -20.40 5.42 -8.06
N ASP A 205 -20.37 5.34 -6.72
CA ASP A 205 -21.51 4.96 -5.87
C ASP A 205 -22.07 3.56 -6.17
N LEU A 206 -21.25 2.66 -6.72
CA LEU A 206 -21.65 1.32 -7.13
C LEU A 206 -20.81 0.23 -6.48
N LYS A 207 -21.50 -0.79 -5.97
CA LYS A 207 -20.90 -1.95 -5.32
C LYS A 207 -20.97 -3.18 -6.21
N ALA A 208 -19.80 -3.70 -6.57
CA ALA A 208 -19.68 -5.00 -7.23
C ALA A 208 -19.57 -6.08 -6.15
N GLU A 209 -20.59 -6.94 -6.04
CA GLU A 209 -20.65 -8.09 -5.14
C GLU A 209 -21.16 -9.32 -5.89
N ASN A 210 -20.91 -10.51 -5.33
CA ASN A 210 -21.22 -11.80 -5.94
C ASN A 210 -20.64 -11.89 -7.37
N ILE A 211 -19.34 -11.68 -7.50
CA ILE A 211 -18.59 -11.91 -8.74
C ILE A 211 -18.22 -13.40 -8.82
N TYR A 212 -18.70 -14.11 -9.84
CA TYR A 212 -18.43 -15.54 -10.03
C TYR A 212 -18.02 -15.86 -11.47
N ARG A 213 -17.23 -16.92 -11.64
CA ARG A 213 -16.79 -17.41 -12.95
C ARG A 213 -17.94 -18.11 -13.68
N THR A 214 -17.95 -18.01 -15.00
CA THR A 214 -18.88 -18.64 -15.93
C THR A 214 -18.10 -19.22 -17.13
N VAL A 215 -18.76 -20.00 -17.98
CA VAL A 215 -18.16 -20.60 -19.19
C VAL A 215 -17.63 -19.55 -20.19
N LYS A 216 -18.06 -18.29 -20.11
CA LYS A 216 -17.70 -17.21 -21.06
C LYS A 216 -16.97 -16.02 -20.43
N GLY A 217 -16.44 -16.16 -19.22
CA GLY A 217 -15.85 -15.07 -18.42
C GLY A 217 -16.50 -15.00 -17.05
N PHE A 218 -16.92 -13.81 -16.60
CA PHE A 218 -17.45 -13.58 -15.24
C PHE A 218 -18.85 -12.96 -15.27
N SER A 219 -19.58 -13.15 -14.16
CA SER A 219 -20.90 -12.56 -13.89
C SER A 219 -20.85 -11.82 -12.56
N ILE A 220 -21.59 -10.70 -12.46
CA ILE A 220 -21.61 -9.81 -11.30
C ILE A 220 -23.05 -9.77 -10.79
N GLY A 221 -23.34 -10.61 -9.79
CA GLY A 221 -24.71 -10.84 -9.32
C GLY A 221 -25.42 -9.57 -8.85
N SER A 222 -24.71 -8.67 -8.16
CA SER A 222 -25.29 -7.41 -7.65
C SER A 222 -25.72 -6.44 -8.76
N LEU A 223 -24.99 -6.41 -9.88
CA LEU A 223 -25.20 -5.43 -10.97
C LEU A 223 -25.82 -6.06 -12.23
N ARG A 224 -25.99 -7.39 -12.27
CA ARG A 224 -26.47 -8.17 -13.42
C ARG A 224 -25.60 -8.02 -14.69
N MET A 225 -24.36 -7.59 -14.52
CA MET A 225 -23.36 -7.43 -15.58
C MET A 225 -22.59 -8.72 -15.83
N ARG A 226 -21.91 -8.80 -16.98
CA ARG A 226 -20.91 -9.82 -17.32
C ARG A 226 -19.72 -9.17 -18.01
N CYS A 227 -18.56 -9.81 -17.93
CA CYS A 227 -17.34 -9.44 -18.65
C CYS A 227 -16.55 -10.69 -19.06
N LYS A 228 -15.61 -10.57 -20.00
CA LYS A 228 -14.66 -11.64 -20.33
C LYS A 228 -13.51 -11.69 -19.31
N HIS A 229 -12.97 -10.52 -18.97
CA HIS A 229 -11.80 -10.34 -18.10
C HIS A 229 -12.16 -9.60 -16.81
N LEU A 230 -11.50 -9.95 -15.70
CA LEU A 230 -11.67 -9.33 -14.39
C LEU A 230 -10.35 -8.74 -13.91
N ALA A 231 -10.30 -7.44 -13.66
CA ALA A 231 -9.13 -6.75 -13.12
C ALA A 231 -9.42 -6.29 -11.68
N LEU A 232 -8.77 -6.93 -10.72
CA LEU A 232 -8.90 -6.58 -9.31
C LEU A 232 -7.99 -5.38 -9.01
N ALA A 233 -8.62 -4.28 -8.57
CA ALA A 233 -7.98 -3.03 -8.18
C ALA A 233 -8.39 -2.60 -6.76
N SER A 234 -8.82 -3.57 -5.93
CA SER A 234 -9.46 -3.33 -4.63
C SER A 234 -8.52 -2.88 -3.50
N GLY A 235 -7.23 -2.76 -3.78
CA GLY A 235 -6.22 -2.42 -2.78
C GLY A 235 -6.18 -3.39 -1.58
N ILE A 236 -5.56 -2.93 -0.49
CA ILE A 236 -5.32 -3.71 0.74
C ILE A 236 -5.67 -2.91 2.01
N PHE A 237 -6.46 -1.86 1.86
CA PHE A 237 -6.75 -0.87 2.89
C PHE A 237 -8.24 -0.50 2.93
N THR A 238 -9.15 -1.47 2.73
CA THR A 238 -10.59 -1.24 2.72
C THR A 238 -11.18 -1.47 4.13
N VAL A 239 -10.86 -2.61 4.74
CA VAL A 239 -11.30 -3.04 6.06
C VAL A 239 -10.46 -2.37 7.15
N ASN A 240 -11.09 -1.57 8.01
CA ASN A 240 -10.48 -1.12 9.27
C ASN A 240 -10.37 -2.31 10.25
N ILE A 241 -9.21 -2.49 10.89
CA ILE A 241 -9.07 -3.47 11.97
C ILE A 241 -9.82 -2.91 13.20
N PRO A 242 -10.90 -3.56 13.69
CA PRO A 242 -11.69 -3.02 14.79
C PRO A 242 -10.92 -3.06 16.12
N PRO A 243 -11.22 -2.16 17.08
CA PRO A 243 -10.70 -2.27 18.43
C PRO A 243 -11.17 -3.58 19.09
N PRO A 244 -10.30 -4.31 19.80
CA PRO A 244 -10.69 -5.43 20.65
C PRO A 244 -11.85 -5.07 21.61
N PRO A 245 -12.73 -6.02 21.99
CA PRO A 245 -13.92 -5.72 22.79
C PRO A 245 -13.66 -4.93 24.09
N LEU A 246 -12.52 -5.15 24.74
CA LEU A 246 -12.06 -4.39 25.91
C LEU A 246 -12.01 -2.87 25.68
N LEU A 247 -11.73 -2.43 24.45
CA LEU A 247 -11.61 -1.04 24.06
C LEU A 247 -12.89 -0.45 23.45
N ALA A 248 -13.91 -1.28 23.17
CA ALA A 248 -15.17 -0.85 22.58
C ALA A 248 -15.91 0.24 23.40
N PRO A 249 -15.89 0.25 24.76
CA PRO A 249 -16.49 1.34 25.54
C PRO A 249 -15.84 2.71 25.25
N ILE A 250 -14.53 2.76 25.01
CA ILE A 250 -13.82 4.01 24.72
C ILE A 250 -14.10 4.49 23.29
N ALA A 251 -14.37 3.57 22.36
CA ALA A 251 -14.74 3.88 20.98
C ALA A 251 -16.11 4.58 20.86
N GLN A 252 -16.90 4.62 21.94
CA GLN A 252 -18.20 5.30 22.01
C GLN A 252 -18.10 6.71 22.65
N LEU A 253 -16.90 7.17 23.03
CA LEU A 253 -16.66 8.46 23.68
C LEU A 253 -16.07 9.48 22.70
N ASP A 254 -16.61 10.70 22.70
CA ASP A 254 -16.10 11.84 21.93
C ASP A 254 -15.96 13.13 22.79
N SER A 255 -15.45 12.96 24.01
CA SER A 255 -15.10 14.10 24.88
C SER A 255 -13.82 14.77 24.38
N ASN A 256 -14.00 15.89 23.69
CA ASN A 256 -12.91 16.64 23.04
C ASN A 256 -11.99 17.39 24.03
N GLU A 257 -12.41 17.59 25.27
CA GLU A 257 -11.58 18.16 26.34
C GLU A 257 -10.69 17.11 27.03
N ALA A 258 -11.23 15.90 27.23
CA ALA A 258 -10.51 14.83 27.90
C ALA A 258 -9.46 14.16 26.97
N PRO A 259 -8.42 13.50 27.54
CA PRO A 259 -7.28 13.00 26.76
C PRO A 259 -7.68 11.99 25.69
N LEU A 260 -7.10 12.08 24.49
CA LEU A 260 -7.32 11.10 23.42
C LEU A 260 -6.37 9.91 23.61
N LEU A 261 -6.92 8.70 23.67
CA LEU A 261 -6.15 7.46 23.61
C LEU A 261 -5.83 7.13 22.15
N VAL A 262 -4.56 7.17 21.76
CA VAL A 262 -4.10 6.79 20.41
C VAL A 262 -3.40 5.44 20.51
N ILE A 263 -3.82 4.45 19.71
CA ILE A 263 -3.23 3.11 19.69
C ILE A 263 -2.78 2.77 18.27
N GLY A 264 -1.46 2.73 18.06
CA GLY A 264 -0.84 2.49 16.75
C GLY A 264 0.66 2.77 16.79
N SER A 265 1.36 2.67 15.67
CA SER A 265 2.78 3.08 15.59
C SER A 265 3.25 3.49 14.18
N GLY A 266 2.32 3.69 13.24
CA GLY A 266 2.59 4.13 11.87
C GLY A 266 1.99 5.49 11.55
N PHE A 267 1.92 5.83 10.25
CA PHE A 267 1.47 7.14 9.77
C PHE A 267 0.11 7.56 10.35
N SER A 268 -0.93 6.73 10.27
CA SER A 268 -2.26 7.06 10.81
C SER A 268 -2.31 7.36 12.31
N ALA A 269 -1.33 6.90 13.09
CA ALA A 269 -1.16 7.32 14.49
C ALA A 269 -0.56 8.72 14.59
N ALA A 270 0.49 9.00 13.81
CA ALA A 270 1.06 10.34 13.72
C ALA A 270 0.06 11.36 13.16
N ASP A 271 -0.70 11.01 12.12
CA ASP A 271 -1.74 11.84 11.49
C ASP A 271 -2.77 12.31 12.52
N ILE A 272 -3.25 11.41 13.38
CA ILE A 272 -4.12 11.73 14.51
C ILE A 272 -3.41 12.62 15.55
N ILE A 273 -2.17 12.32 15.93
CA ILE A 273 -1.41 13.08 16.95
C ILE A 273 -1.11 14.52 16.49
N ILE A 274 -0.92 14.71 15.18
CA ILE A 274 -0.72 16.00 14.50
C ILE A 274 -2.05 16.75 14.37
N SER A 275 -3.13 16.06 14.01
CA SER A 275 -4.46 16.67 13.75
C SER A 275 -5.27 16.98 15.01
N ALA A 276 -5.01 16.27 16.11
CA ALA A 276 -5.72 16.50 17.38
C ALA A 276 -5.51 17.94 17.86
N PRO A 277 -6.53 18.59 18.48
CA PRO A 277 -6.43 19.98 18.91
C PRO A 277 -5.15 20.26 19.72
N PRO A 278 -4.43 21.37 19.49
CA PRO A 278 -3.12 21.62 20.10
C PRO A 278 -3.09 21.54 21.64
N THR A 279 -4.22 21.79 22.28
CA THR A 279 -4.47 21.72 23.73
C THR A 279 -4.94 20.35 24.23
N ARG A 280 -5.43 19.45 23.36
CA ARG A 280 -5.94 18.13 23.76
C ARG A 280 -4.77 17.21 24.09
N ARG A 281 -4.77 16.68 25.32
CA ARG A 281 -3.77 15.73 25.81
C ARG A 281 -3.84 14.42 25.02
N ILE A 282 -2.68 13.82 24.75
CA ILE A 282 -2.54 12.54 24.05
C ILE A 282 -1.96 11.51 25.00
N VAL A 283 -2.60 10.34 25.07
CA VAL A 283 -2.02 9.11 25.64
C VAL A 283 -1.78 8.17 24.46
N HIS A 284 -0.51 7.99 24.07
CA HIS A 284 -0.13 7.23 22.87
C HIS A 284 0.48 5.87 23.24
N VAL A 285 -0.27 4.79 23.04
CA VAL A 285 0.20 3.41 23.21
C VAL A 285 0.72 2.89 21.87
N PHE A 286 2.01 2.57 21.80
CA PHE A 286 2.67 2.19 20.55
C PHE A 286 3.61 1.00 20.68
N ARG A 287 3.66 0.16 19.64
CA ARG A 287 4.68 -0.91 19.55
C ARG A 287 6.05 -0.29 19.28
N TRP A 288 7.03 -0.63 20.11
CA TRP A 288 8.41 -0.16 20.02
C TRP A 288 9.40 -1.33 20.07
N ALA A 289 9.78 -1.82 18.89
CA ALA A 289 10.80 -2.84 18.67
C ALA A 289 11.70 -2.37 17.53
N PRO A 290 12.64 -1.43 17.77
CA PRO A 290 13.31 -0.71 16.69
C PRO A 290 14.14 -1.60 15.76
N GLU A 291 14.65 -2.73 16.25
CA GLU A 291 15.47 -3.65 15.43
C GLU A 291 14.62 -4.75 14.77
N ASP A 292 13.68 -5.39 15.50
CA ASP A 292 12.85 -6.47 14.93
C ASP A 292 11.71 -5.97 14.04
N ARG A 293 11.12 -4.82 14.39
CA ARG A 293 9.94 -4.26 13.72
C ARG A 293 9.86 -2.74 13.94
N PRO A 294 10.75 -1.95 13.31
CA PRO A 294 10.72 -0.50 13.43
C PRO A 294 9.37 0.10 13.02
N SER A 295 9.00 1.21 13.66
CA SER A 295 7.95 2.10 13.15
C SER A 295 8.35 2.61 11.75
N PRO A 296 7.43 2.70 10.77
CA PRO A 296 7.75 3.29 9.46
C PRO A 296 8.18 4.76 9.57
N LEU A 297 7.79 5.43 10.66
CA LEU A 297 8.27 6.79 10.97
C LEU A 297 9.79 6.86 11.21
N ARG A 298 10.49 5.72 11.41
CA ARG A 298 11.97 5.64 11.51
C ARG A 298 12.67 6.16 10.26
N GLY A 299 12.06 6.04 9.07
CA GLY A 299 12.62 6.55 7.82
C GLY A 299 12.34 8.02 7.55
N CYS A 300 11.50 8.69 8.36
CA CYS A 300 11.07 10.06 8.09
C CYS A 300 12.22 11.05 8.35
N HIS A 301 12.88 11.48 7.27
CA HIS A 301 13.93 12.49 7.36
C HIS A 301 13.38 13.84 7.80
N HIS A 302 14.01 14.46 8.81
CA HIS A 302 13.50 15.65 9.50
C HIS A 302 13.32 16.90 8.62
N THR A 303 13.96 16.97 7.45
CA THR A 303 13.82 18.11 6.51
C THR A 303 12.70 17.89 5.48
N ALA A 304 12.33 16.64 5.17
CA ALA A 304 11.29 16.31 4.19
C ALA A 304 9.95 15.93 4.85
N TYR A 305 10.03 15.40 6.08
CA TYR A 305 8.90 14.93 6.87
C TYR A 305 9.01 15.43 8.33
N PRO A 306 9.19 16.75 8.57
CA PRO A 306 9.43 17.32 9.91
C PRO A 306 8.36 16.94 10.95
N GLU A 307 7.11 16.84 10.54
CA GLU A 307 5.95 16.45 11.35
C GLU A 307 6.04 14.99 11.82
N TYR A 308 6.27 14.05 10.90
CA TYR A 308 6.41 12.62 11.21
C TYR A 308 7.71 12.32 11.97
N ALA A 309 8.81 12.97 11.60
CA ALA A 309 10.09 12.88 12.31
C ALA A 309 9.97 13.40 13.76
N THR A 310 9.14 14.43 13.99
CA THR A 310 8.87 14.92 15.34
C THR A 310 8.07 13.91 16.16
N VAL A 311 7.01 13.29 15.61
CA VAL A 311 6.28 12.22 16.31
C VAL A 311 7.20 11.05 16.66
N TYR A 312 8.02 10.59 15.71
CA TYR A 312 8.99 9.50 15.93
C TYR A 312 10.02 9.84 17.01
N ARG A 313 10.52 11.08 17.03
CA ARG A 313 11.41 11.59 18.09
C ARG A 313 10.75 11.50 19.47
N GLN A 314 9.46 11.82 19.59
CA GLN A 314 8.75 11.75 20.87
C GLN A 314 8.48 10.30 21.30
N MET A 315 8.19 9.40 20.37
CA MET A 315 8.15 7.95 20.63
C MET A 315 9.51 7.43 21.14
N LYS A 316 10.61 7.86 20.52
CA LYS A 316 11.99 7.51 20.94
C LYS A 316 12.33 8.07 22.33
N LEU A 317 11.93 9.30 22.65
CA LEU A 317 12.15 9.90 23.98
C LEU A 317 11.35 9.16 25.06
N ALA A 318 10.10 8.81 24.81
CA ALA A 318 9.29 7.99 25.72
C ALA A 318 9.90 6.59 25.94
N ALA A 319 10.39 5.93 24.88
CA ALA A 319 11.10 4.66 24.99
C ALA A 319 12.38 4.73 25.84
N LEU A 320 13.15 5.83 25.70
CA LEU A 320 14.35 6.08 26.50
C LEU A 320 14.04 6.48 27.95
N ALA A 321 12.88 7.09 28.22
CA ALA A 321 12.43 7.35 29.58
C ALA A 321 11.98 6.05 30.28
N ALA A 322 11.20 5.22 29.58
CA ALA A 322 10.70 3.94 30.10
C ALA A 322 11.84 2.96 30.47
N SER A 323 12.94 2.93 29.70
CA SER A 323 14.09 2.06 30.01
C SER A 323 15.01 2.60 31.11
N LYS A 324 14.96 3.89 31.43
CA LYS A 324 15.88 4.54 32.40
C LYS A 324 15.42 4.48 33.86
N LYS A 325 14.26 3.88 34.17
CA LYS A 325 13.73 3.70 35.54
C LYS A 325 14.65 2.96 36.53
N SER A 326 15.80 2.44 36.10
CA SER A 326 16.83 1.87 36.97
C SER A 326 17.70 2.91 37.70
N LYS A 327 17.90 4.14 37.17
CA LYS A 327 18.70 5.18 37.85
C LYS A 327 18.13 6.59 37.66
N THR A 328 18.07 7.34 38.75
CA THR A 328 17.60 8.73 38.81
C THR A 328 18.52 9.68 38.04
N VAL A 329 17.98 10.34 37.02
CA VAL A 329 18.66 11.43 36.29
C VAL A 329 17.66 12.57 36.11
N LYS A 330 18.09 13.81 36.41
CA LYS A 330 17.26 15.01 36.26
C LYS A 330 16.89 15.23 34.79
N THR A 331 15.67 15.66 34.53
CA THR A 331 15.19 16.04 33.18
C THR A 331 16.03 17.19 32.61
N PRO A 332 16.64 17.05 31.42
CA PRO A 332 17.29 18.17 30.75
C PRO A 332 16.26 19.22 30.33
N SER A 333 16.51 20.49 30.60
CA SER A 333 15.64 21.58 30.16
C SER A 333 15.68 21.74 28.64
N ILE A 334 14.52 21.63 28.00
CA ILE A 334 14.40 21.77 26.55
C ILE A 334 14.61 23.24 26.18
N ARG A 335 15.79 23.59 25.65
CA ARG A 335 16.00 24.89 24.99
C ARG A 335 15.07 24.99 23.78
N ARG A 336 14.06 25.85 23.87
CA ARG A 336 13.16 26.19 22.77
C ARG A 336 13.95 26.91 21.66
N LYS A 337 14.26 26.21 20.58
CA LYS A 337 14.28 26.80 19.23
C LYS A 337 12.94 26.45 18.60
N SER A 338 12.14 27.47 18.27
CA SER A 338 10.83 27.30 17.63
C SER A 338 11.00 26.80 16.20
N ASN A 339 10.63 25.54 15.96
CA ASN A 339 10.51 25.04 14.60
C ASN A 339 9.15 25.52 14.05
N PRO A 340 9.05 26.15 12.87
CA PRO A 340 7.78 26.74 12.40
C PRO A 340 6.64 25.72 12.22
N PHE A 341 6.97 24.44 12.09
CA PHE A 341 6.02 23.32 12.01
C PHE A 341 5.54 22.78 13.38
N GLN A 342 5.88 23.42 14.50
CA GLN A 342 5.60 22.90 15.85
C GLN A 342 4.17 23.22 16.33
N GLN A 343 3.18 22.62 15.66
CA GLN A 343 1.73 22.89 15.81
C GLN A 343 1.12 22.59 17.19
N ARG A 344 1.81 21.88 18.10
CA ARG A 344 1.31 21.52 19.43
C ARG A 344 2.38 21.61 20.52
N ASP A 345 1.95 21.81 21.76
CA ASP A 345 2.82 21.52 22.89
C ASP A 345 2.95 20.00 23.08
N TRP A 346 4.19 19.58 23.31
CA TRP A 346 4.58 18.20 23.55
C TRP A 346 4.65 17.86 25.05
N SER A 347 4.49 18.84 25.95
CA SER A 347 4.20 18.58 27.37
C SER A 347 2.88 17.82 27.56
N LEU A 348 1.95 17.98 26.61
CA LEU A 348 0.63 17.37 26.58
C LEU A 348 0.61 15.97 25.92
N TYR A 349 1.77 15.44 25.53
CA TYR A 349 1.92 14.12 24.91
C TYR A 349 2.57 13.14 25.89
N GLU A 350 1.87 12.06 26.21
CA GLU A 350 2.38 10.92 26.98
C GLU A 350 2.57 9.70 26.07
N GLY A 351 3.81 9.25 25.93
CA GLY A 351 4.14 8.05 25.14
C GLY A 351 4.28 6.81 26.03
N LEU A 352 3.56 5.74 25.71
CA LEU A 352 3.50 4.48 26.44
C LEU A 352 4.01 3.32 25.57
N PRO A 353 5.35 3.11 25.48
CA PRO A 353 5.99 2.14 24.59
C PRO A 353 5.74 0.70 25.07
N ASN A 354 5.12 -0.11 24.20
CA ASN A 354 4.72 -1.51 24.46
C ASN A 354 3.85 -1.67 25.73
N ALA A 355 3.01 -0.68 26.05
CA ALA A 355 2.03 -0.83 27.13
C ALA A 355 0.85 -1.70 26.67
N GLU A 356 0.25 -2.42 27.62
CA GLU A 356 -0.90 -3.31 27.44
C GLU A 356 -2.09 -2.77 28.23
N VAL A 357 -3.28 -2.72 27.62
CA VAL A 357 -4.52 -2.33 28.31
C VAL A 357 -5.08 -3.53 29.05
N LEU A 358 -5.28 -3.41 30.36
CA LEU A 358 -5.77 -4.49 31.23
C LEU A 358 -7.27 -4.41 31.46
N SER A 359 -7.75 -3.21 31.81
CA SER A 359 -9.15 -2.95 32.14
C SER A 359 -9.59 -1.60 31.62
N VAL A 360 -10.89 -1.47 31.38
CA VAL A 360 -11.56 -0.24 30.98
C VAL A 360 -12.85 -0.14 31.77
N SER A 361 -13.03 0.97 32.48
CA SER A 361 -14.28 1.32 33.16
C SER A 361 -14.74 2.69 32.69
N THR A 362 -16.04 2.89 32.50
CA THR A 362 -16.59 4.14 31.92
C THR A 362 -17.45 4.86 32.95
N SER A 363 -17.28 6.17 33.09
CA SER A 363 -17.99 7.01 34.06
C SER A 363 -18.13 8.43 33.53
N LYS A 364 -19.32 9.02 33.61
CA LYS A 364 -19.58 10.46 33.30
C LYS A 364 -19.00 10.97 31.95
N GLY A 365 -18.99 10.13 30.91
CA GLY A 365 -18.50 10.52 29.58
C GLY A 365 -16.98 10.41 29.37
N VAL A 366 -16.25 9.84 30.33
CA VAL A 366 -14.83 9.48 30.22
C VAL A 366 -14.61 8.01 30.57
N ALA A 367 -13.51 7.43 30.09
CA ALA A 367 -13.08 6.08 30.44
C ALA A 367 -11.80 6.11 31.28
N THR A 368 -11.81 5.37 32.37
CA THR A 368 -10.66 5.06 33.21
C THR A 368 -10.03 3.75 32.72
N VAL A 369 -8.80 3.84 32.24
CA VAL A 369 -8.06 2.75 31.58
C VAL A 369 -6.87 2.35 32.43
N GLU A 370 -6.76 1.06 32.75
CA GLU A 370 -5.56 0.51 33.39
C GLU A 370 -4.59 -0.04 32.35
N LEU A 371 -3.32 0.35 32.50
CA LEU A 371 -2.26 0.11 31.53
C LEU A 371 -1.06 -0.53 32.23
N ARG A 372 -0.69 -1.75 31.83
CA ARG A 372 0.57 -2.39 32.22
C ARG A 372 1.70 -1.85 31.36
N LEU A 373 2.71 -1.26 31.98
CA LEU A 373 3.93 -0.81 31.31
C LEU A 373 4.90 -1.98 31.11
N ARG A 374 5.87 -1.81 30.20
CA ARG A 374 6.93 -2.80 29.97
C ARG A 374 7.79 -3.12 31.22
N SER A 375 7.79 -2.25 32.22
CA SER A 375 8.41 -2.47 33.54
C SER A 375 7.63 -3.40 34.47
N GLY A 376 6.39 -3.75 34.13
CA GLY A 376 5.44 -4.44 35.01
C GLY A 376 4.56 -3.48 35.84
N ASP A 377 4.94 -2.20 35.95
CA ASP A 377 4.13 -1.17 36.62
C ASP A 377 2.72 -1.10 36.01
N ILE A 378 1.68 -1.03 36.83
CA ILE A 378 0.32 -0.68 36.39
C ILE A 378 0.11 0.81 36.63
N ILE A 379 -0.40 1.52 35.62
CA ILE A 379 -0.80 2.93 35.72
C ILE A 379 -2.25 3.10 35.24
N THR A 380 -2.95 4.07 35.80
CA THR A 380 -4.33 4.41 35.42
C THR A 380 -4.36 5.73 34.65
N ARG A 381 -5.15 5.82 33.57
CA ARG A 381 -5.35 7.05 32.78
C ARG A 381 -6.83 7.25 32.47
N GLU A 382 -7.30 8.48 32.64
CA GLU A 382 -8.61 8.93 32.19
C GLU A 382 -8.50 9.42 30.73
N VAL A 383 -9.42 9.00 29.87
CA VAL A 383 -9.44 9.32 28.43
C VAL A 383 -10.87 9.62 27.95
N GLY A 384 -11.00 10.54 27.00
CA GLY A 384 -12.27 11.02 26.44
C GLY A 384 -12.67 10.40 25.09
N GLY A 385 -11.86 9.48 24.55
CA GLY A 385 -12.10 8.87 23.24
C GLY A 385 -10.91 8.03 22.78
N LEU A 386 -11.11 7.28 21.70
CA LEU A 386 -10.15 6.30 21.17
C LEU A 386 -9.89 6.50 19.66
N ALA A 387 -8.62 6.67 19.29
CA ALA A 387 -8.13 6.49 17.93
C ALA A 387 -7.39 5.16 17.82
N TYR A 388 -8.10 4.11 17.40
CA TYR A 388 -7.53 2.77 17.18
C TYR A 388 -7.03 2.64 15.73
N VAL A 389 -5.73 2.81 15.53
CA VAL A 389 -5.08 3.00 14.22
C VAL A 389 -3.89 2.04 14.06
N VAL A 390 -4.17 0.75 14.25
CA VAL A 390 -3.19 -0.36 14.13
C VAL A 390 -2.98 -0.85 12.69
N GLY A 391 -3.71 -0.28 11.72
CA GLY A 391 -3.64 -0.58 10.29
C GLY A 391 -4.99 -1.01 9.69
N ARG A 392 -5.03 -1.12 8.36
CA ARG A 392 -6.18 -1.64 7.58
C ARG A 392 -5.82 -2.99 6.93
N ARG A 393 -6.80 -3.66 6.31
CA ARG A 393 -6.67 -4.86 5.46
C ARG A 393 -7.51 -4.70 4.20
N GLY A 394 -7.26 -5.49 3.17
CA GLY A 394 -8.21 -5.69 2.09
C GLY A 394 -9.14 -6.86 2.40
N THR A 395 -10.10 -7.10 1.50
CA THR A 395 -10.87 -8.35 1.44
C THR A 395 -11.13 -8.71 -0.03
N LEU A 396 -11.43 -9.99 -0.30
CA LEU A 396 -11.97 -10.49 -1.57
C LEU A 396 -13.39 -11.09 -1.38
N ASP A 397 -14.10 -10.74 -0.30
CA ASP A 397 -15.46 -11.24 0.00
C ASP A 397 -16.52 -10.88 -1.05
N PHE A 398 -16.20 -9.99 -1.99
CA PHE A 398 -17.06 -9.64 -3.11
C PHE A 398 -17.02 -10.64 -4.28
N VAL A 399 -16.05 -11.57 -4.30
CA VAL A 399 -16.00 -12.68 -5.28
C VAL A 399 -16.41 -14.00 -4.61
N SER A 400 -16.96 -14.94 -5.40
CA SER A 400 -17.47 -16.21 -4.86
C SER A 400 -16.36 -17.06 -4.21
N PRO A 401 -16.68 -17.96 -3.26
CA PRO A 401 -15.68 -18.78 -2.57
C PRO A 401 -14.78 -19.58 -3.50
N GLU A 402 -15.32 -20.05 -4.63
CA GLU A 402 -14.63 -20.86 -5.63
C GLU A 402 -13.64 -20.01 -6.42
N LEU A 403 -14.08 -18.84 -6.93
CA LEU A 403 -13.21 -17.90 -7.64
C LEU A 403 -12.15 -17.30 -6.70
N ARG A 404 -12.50 -17.08 -5.42
CA ARG A 404 -11.55 -16.66 -4.39
C ARG A 404 -10.50 -17.72 -4.10
N SER A 405 -10.89 -18.99 -4.09
CA SER A 405 -9.96 -20.11 -3.98
C SER A 405 -9.04 -20.20 -5.20
N GLU A 406 -9.55 -19.99 -6.42
CA GLU A 406 -8.73 -19.93 -7.64
C GLU A 406 -7.70 -18.77 -7.56
N ILE A 407 -8.11 -17.58 -7.12
CA ILE A 407 -7.24 -16.41 -6.97
C ILE A 407 -6.16 -16.65 -5.89
N LEU A 408 -6.54 -17.16 -4.72
CA LEU A 408 -5.64 -17.40 -3.58
C LEU A 408 -4.86 -18.71 -3.66
N SER A 409 -5.14 -19.58 -4.64
CA SER A 409 -4.40 -20.83 -4.86
C SER A 409 -2.90 -20.58 -5.03
N VAL A 410 -2.08 -21.44 -4.45
CA VAL A 410 -0.62 -21.34 -4.47
C VAL A 410 -0.07 -22.57 -5.18
N PRO A 411 1.02 -22.48 -5.97
CA PRO A 411 1.76 -23.67 -6.37
C PRO A 411 2.16 -24.51 -5.15
N ASP A 412 2.28 -25.83 -5.30
CA ASP A 412 2.43 -26.83 -4.22
C ASP A 412 3.65 -26.65 -3.27
N ASN A 413 4.44 -25.60 -3.49
CA ASN A 413 5.74 -25.33 -2.88
C ASN A 413 5.71 -24.22 -1.81
N MET A 414 4.61 -23.47 -1.64
CA MET A 414 4.55 -22.33 -0.72
C MET A 414 3.31 -22.34 0.18
N THR A 415 3.49 -22.04 1.47
CA THR A 415 2.42 -21.90 2.45
C THR A 415 1.91 -20.47 2.52
N LEU A 416 0.60 -20.28 2.38
CA LEU A 416 -0.06 -19.01 2.73
C LEU A 416 -0.24 -18.94 4.27
N ASP A 417 -0.19 -17.73 4.83
CA ASP A 417 -0.52 -17.50 6.24
C ASP A 417 -2.06 -17.55 6.42
N SER A 418 -2.57 -18.76 6.68
CA SER A 418 -4.02 -19.06 6.79
C SER A 418 -4.74 -18.41 7.98
N SER A 419 -4.07 -17.56 8.76
CA SER A 419 -4.57 -17.03 10.03
C SER A 419 -5.77 -16.05 9.94
N SER A 420 -6.21 -15.67 8.73
CA SER A 420 -7.44 -14.89 8.50
C SER A 420 -7.95 -15.03 7.06
N GLY A 421 -8.61 -16.15 6.73
CA GLY A 421 -9.01 -16.54 5.35
C GLY A 421 -9.94 -15.62 4.54
N HIS A 422 -10.25 -14.42 5.06
CA HIS A 422 -11.03 -13.37 4.39
C HIS A 422 -10.24 -12.05 4.24
N LEU A 423 -9.21 -11.81 5.06
CA LEU A 423 -8.48 -10.53 5.12
C LEU A 423 -7.15 -10.61 4.39
N ILE A 424 -6.94 -9.73 3.42
CA ILE A 424 -5.73 -9.71 2.60
C ILE A 424 -4.81 -8.53 2.94
N SER A 425 -3.54 -8.65 2.53
CA SER A 425 -2.47 -7.68 2.75
C SER A 425 -1.54 -7.61 1.54
N SER A 426 -0.57 -6.69 1.54
CA SER A 426 0.50 -6.60 0.53
C SER A 426 1.33 -7.89 0.41
N ARG A 427 1.31 -8.78 1.42
CA ARG A 427 2.03 -10.07 1.39
C ARG A 427 1.17 -11.23 0.90
N THR A 428 -0.13 -11.05 0.70
CA THR A 428 -1.06 -12.17 0.43
C THR A 428 -1.00 -12.67 -1.01
N LEU A 429 -0.87 -11.78 -1.99
CA LEU A 429 -0.78 -12.15 -3.41
C LEU A 429 0.63 -11.95 -4.00
N ARG A 430 1.48 -11.13 -3.36
CA ARG A 430 2.85 -10.82 -3.80
C ARG A 430 3.67 -12.06 -4.18
N PRO A 431 3.76 -13.14 -3.36
CA PRO A 431 4.54 -14.34 -3.73
C PRO A 431 4.04 -15.02 -5.01
N LYS A 432 2.71 -15.07 -5.21
CA LYS A 432 2.09 -15.61 -6.43
C LYS A 432 2.43 -14.74 -7.63
N THR A 433 2.33 -13.41 -7.50
CA THR A 433 2.68 -12.48 -8.59
C THR A 433 4.17 -12.45 -8.93
N GLU A 434 5.05 -12.83 -8.01
CA GLU A 434 6.50 -12.98 -8.25
C GLU A 434 6.84 -14.31 -8.94
N VAL A 435 6.11 -15.39 -8.65
CA VAL A 435 6.37 -16.74 -9.20
C VAL A 435 5.65 -17.01 -10.51
N THR A 436 4.40 -16.57 -10.69
CA THR A 436 3.58 -16.91 -11.86
C THR A 436 3.32 -15.72 -12.77
N SER A 437 2.47 -14.78 -12.35
CA SER A 437 2.06 -13.62 -13.14
C SER A 437 1.16 -12.68 -12.33
N LEU A 438 0.93 -11.48 -12.85
CA LEU A 438 -0.18 -10.62 -12.42
C LEU A 438 -1.54 -11.13 -12.92
N GLU A 439 -1.56 -12.03 -13.91
CA GLU A 439 -2.70 -12.91 -14.20
C GLU A 439 -2.68 -14.07 -13.20
N VAL A 440 -3.35 -13.90 -12.05
CA VAL A 440 -3.30 -14.85 -10.91
C VAL A 440 -4.29 -16.01 -11.01
N ALA A 441 -5.27 -15.88 -11.90
CA ALA A 441 -6.27 -16.88 -12.25
C ALA A 441 -6.67 -16.62 -13.72
N ARG A 442 -7.26 -17.59 -14.42
CA ARG A 442 -7.51 -17.47 -15.87
C ARG A 442 -8.38 -16.24 -16.17
N ASP A 443 -7.90 -15.30 -17.00
CA ASP A 443 -8.59 -14.03 -17.27
C ASP A 443 -8.82 -13.12 -16.02
N VAL A 444 -8.12 -13.36 -14.90
CA VAL A 444 -8.15 -12.54 -13.67
C VAL A 444 -6.80 -11.88 -13.40
N PHE A 445 -6.78 -10.55 -13.40
CA PHE A 445 -5.60 -9.73 -13.17
C PHE A 445 -5.64 -9.04 -11.80
N VAL A 446 -4.48 -8.78 -11.19
CA VAL A 446 -4.36 -7.98 -9.96
C VAL A 446 -3.44 -6.77 -10.18
N ILE A 447 -3.89 -5.58 -9.78
CA ILE A 447 -3.18 -4.31 -10.01
C ILE A 447 -3.20 -3.38 -8.78
N GLY A 448 -2.22 -2.47 -8.72
CA GLY A 448 -2.00 -1.61 -7.55
C GLY A 448 -1.66 -2.42 -6.29
N SER A 449 -2.12 -1.99 -5.12
CA SER A 449 -1.68 -2.54 -3.83
C SER A 449 -1.92 -4.04 -3.60
N LEU A 450 -2.73 -4.71 -4.43
CA LEU A 450 -2.88 -6.17 -4.43
C LEU A 450 -1.58 -6.88 -4.84
N THR A 451 -0.75 -6.26 -5.67
CA THR A 451 0.56 -6.80 -6.09
C THR A 451 1.64 -6.64 -5.01
N GLY A 452 1.27 -6.07 -3.85
CA GLY A 452 2.18 -5.66 -2.78
C GLY A 452 2.62 -4.20 -2.85
N ASP A 453 2.56 -3.57 -4.02
CA ASP A 453 3.17 -2.26 -4.28
C ASP A 453 2.15 -1.13 -4.08
N THR A 454 2.42 -0.22 -3.13
CA THR A 454 1.39 0.69 -2.59
C THR A 454 1.47 2.14 -3.07
N LEU A 455 2.55 2.55 -3.74
CA LEU A 455 2.75 3.91 -4.25
C LEU A 455 2.13 4.08 -5.65
N ILE A 456 1.62 5.28 -5.96
CA ILE A 456 1.02 5.57 -7.27
C ILE A 456 2.04 5.41 -8.41
N ARG A 457 3.28 5.89 -8.24
CA ARG A 457 4.38 5.70 -9.22
C ARG A 457 4.60 4.22 -9.62
N HIS A 458 4.47 3.30 -8.65
CA HIS A 458 4.60 1.86 -8.89
C HIS A 458 3.33 1.18 -9.46
N ALA A 459 2.21 1.89 -9.64
CA ALA A 459 0.98 1.27 -10.15
C ALA A 459 1.02 1.00 -11.66
N VAL A 460 1.84 1.74 -12.43
CA VAL A 460 1.74 1.74 -13.91
C VAL A 460 2.16 0.42 -14.54
N GLY A 461 3.26 -0.20 -14.09
CA GLY A 461 3.79 -1.43 -14.69
C GLY A 461 2.77 -2.57 -14.75
N GLY A 462 2.09 -2.84 -13.63
CA GLY A 462 1.05 -3.86 -13.56
C GLY A 462 -0.19 -3.53 -14.40
N CYS A 463 -0.51 -2.25 -14.59
CA CYS A 463 -1.60 -1.83 -15.48
C CYS A 463 -1.23 -2.03 -16.95
N VAL A 464 0.00 -1.70 -17.35
CA VAL A 464 0.51 -1.93 -18.71
C VAL A 464 0.62 -3.43 -19.01
N PHE A 465 1.07 -4.25 -18.05
CA PHE A 465 1.06 -5.71 -18.18
C PHE A 465 -0.37 -6.27 -18.35
N ALA A 466 -1.31 -5.84 -17.50
CA ALA A 466 -2.70 -6.29 -17.59
C ALA A 466 -3.34 -5.88 -18.92
N ALA A 467 -3.13 -4.64 -19.37
CA ALA A 467 -3.56 -4.19 -20.70
C ALA A 467 -2.92 -5.03 -21.82
N GLY A 468 -1.62 -5.30 -21.75
CA GLY A 468 -0.90 -6.13 -22.72
C GLY A 468 -1.45 -7.56 -22.82
N ARG A 469 -1.81 -8.18 -21.70
CA ARG A 469 -2.52 -9.48 -21.66
C ARG A 469 -3.90 -9.42 -22.30
N ILE A 470 -4.71 -8.44 -21.91
CA ILE A 470 -6.09 -8.25 -22.40
C ILE A 470 -6.13 -7.96 -23.90
N LEU A 471 -5.20 -7.13 -24.40
CA LEU A 471 -5.02 -6.81 -25.82
C LEU A 471 -4.34 -7.94 -26.62
N ASN A 472 -3.98 -9.05 -25.98
CA ASN A 472 -3.27 -10.20 -26.56
C ASN A 472 -1.85 -9.86 -27.08
N ALA A 473 -1.29 -8.72 -26.66
CA ALA A 473 0.10 -8.32 -26.91
C ALA A 473 1.11 -9.16 -26.09
N ILE A 474 0.65 -9.72 -24.96
CA ILE A 474 1.37 -10.71 -24.14
C ILE A 474 0.52 -12.01 -24.11
N PRO A 475 1.04 -13.17 -24.53
CA PRO A 475 0.30 -14.44 -24.44
C PRO A 475 -0.07 -14.81 -23.01
N THR A 476 -1.26 -15.38 -22.80
CA THR A 476 -1.65 -15.97 -21.51
C THR A 476 -0.83 -17.23 -21.19
N ILE A 477 -0.73 -17.56 -19.90
CA ILE A 477 -0.10 -18.81 -19.41
C ILE A 477 -1.12 -19.96 -19.23
N TYR A 478 -2.41 -19.70 -19.43
CA TYR A 478 -3.47 -20.69 -19.24
C TYR A 478 -3.87 -21.35 -20.56
N SER A 479 -3.78 -22.68 -20.61
CA SER A 479 -4.23 -23.48 -21.76
C SER A 479 -5.71 -23.26 -22.07
N PRO A 480 -6.12 -23.20 -23.36
CA PRO A 480 -7.49 -22.89 -23.74
C PRO A 480 -8.51 -23.91 -23.20
N ASP A 481 -8.15 -25.19 -23.20
CA ASP A 481 -9.07 -26.31 -22.92
C ASP A 481 -9.20 -26.69 -21.44
N SER A 482 -8.48 -26.02 -20.53
CA SER A 482 -8.56 -26.29 -19.09
C SER A 482 -9.87 -25.79 -18.47
N THR A 483 -10.97 -26.46 -18.80
CA THR A 483 -12.30 -26.26 -18.21
C THR A 483 -12.59 -27.40 -17.23
N PRO A 484 -12.80 -27.13 -15.93
CA PRO A 484 -13.20 -28.18 -14.99
C PRO A 484 -14.63 -28.63 -15.31
N SER A 485 -14.77 -29.86 -15.80
CA SER A 485 -16.07 -30.48 -16.08
C SER A 485 -16.92 -30.56 -14.81
N PRO A 486 -18.20 -30.14 -14.83
CA PRO A 486 -19.08 -30.22 -13.66
C PRO A 486 -19.52 -31.67 -13.43
N THR A 487 -18.77 -32.43 -12.64
CA THR A 487 -19.09 -33.80 -12.26
C THR A 487 -20.25 -33.84 -11.25
N SER A 488 -21.47 -33.85 -11.77
CA SER A 488 -22.67 -34.14 -11.00
C SER A 488 -22.72 -35.61 -10.58
N SER A 489 -22.53 -35.90 -9.29
CA SER A 489 -22.76 -37.24 -8.71
C SER A 489 -23.46 -37.17 -7.35
N THR A 490 -24.78 -37.33 -7.36
CA THR A 490 -25.57 -37.64 -6.16
C THR A 490 -25.17 -39.00 -5.58
N PRO A 491 -25.18 -39.19 -4.25
CA PRO A 491 -24.67 -40.41 -3.63
C PRO A 491 -25.61 -41.62 -3.82
N ARG A 492 -25.02 -42.77 -4.18
CA ARG A 492 -25.58 -44.12 -3.98
C ARG A 492 -24.46 -45.08 -3.57
N SER A 493 -24.84 -46.16 -2.88
CA SER A 493 -23.94 -46.93 -2.01
C SER A 493 -23.78 -48.40 -2.45
N ALA A 494 -22.83 -49.08 -1.78
CA ALA A 494 -22.62 -50.53 -1.68
C ALA A 494 -21.64 -51.21 -2.68
N SER A 495 -20.78 -52.04 -2.10
CA SER A 495 -19.73 -52.91 -2.66
C SER A 495 -20.25 -54.38 -2.74
N PRO A 496 -19.45 -55.48 -2.92
CA PRO A 496 -17.98 -55.66 -3.08
C PRO A 496 -17.58 -56.69 -4.18
N VAL A 497 -16.40 -57.35 -4.03
CA VAL A 497 -15.79 -58.46 -4.85
C VAL A 497 -15.05 -57.94 -6.11
N SER A 498 -13.71 -58.04 -6.34
CA SER A 498 -12.63 -59.06 -6.09
C SER A 498 -12.57 -60.15 -7.19
N THR A 499 -11.44 -60.73 -7.63
CA THR A 499 -10.01 -60.74 -7.20
C THR A 499 -9.12 -59.94 -8.19
N SER A 500 -7.81 -60.14 -8.48
CA SER A 500 -6.71 -61.07 -8.07
C SER A 500 -5.33 -60.50 -8.51
N ASP A 501 -4.25 -60.94 -7.85
CA ASP A 501 -2.86 -61.29 -8.28
C ASP A 501 -2.12 -60.44 -9.37
N THR A 502 -0.80 -60.19 -9.31
CA THR A 502 0.30 -61.09 -8.89
C THR A 502 1.51 -60.37 -8.25
N GLU A 503 2.23 -61.13 -7.43
CA GLU A 503 3.62 -61.07 -6.91
C GLU A 503 4.72 -60.44 -7.81
N THR A 504 5.94 -60.06 -7.38
CA THR A 504 6.60 -59.82 -6.06
C THR A 504 7.91 -59.05 -6.29
N HIS A 505 8.37 -58.27 -5.31
CA HIS A 505 9.64 -58.47 -4.57
C HIS A 505 10.01 -57.21 -3.75
N ALA A 506 10.75 -57.42 -2.66
CA ALA A 506 11.17 -56.38 -1.72
C ALA A 506 12.69 -56.18 -1.74
N ASP A 507 13.15 -55.05 -1.22
CA ASP A 507 14.21 -55.07 -0.23
C ASP A 507 14.00 -53.93 0.79
N ASP A 508 14.63 -54.06 1.96
CA ASP A 508 14.35 -53.24 3.15
C ASP A 508 15.58 -52.41 3.56
N THR A 509 15.45 -51.09 3.72
CA THR A 509 16.31 -50.33 4.64
C THR A 509 15.80 -48.92 4.93
N ARG A 510 15.61 -48.64 6.23
CA ARG A 510 15.87 -47.31 6.82
C ARG A 510 17.29 -47.32 7.39
N PRO A 511 18.02 -46.20 7.34
CA PRO A 511 18.06 -45.33 8.53
C PRO A 511 18.24 -43.83 8.23
N GLY A 512 18.25 -43.00 9.29
CA GLY A 512 18.95 -41.71 9.27
C GLY A 512 18.08 -40.47 9.45
N SER A 513 17.78 -40.12 10.71
CA SER A 513 17.27 -38.78 11.02
C SER A 513 18.37 -37.72 10.85
N ARG A 514 18.10 -36.66 10.08
CA ARG A 514 18.94 -35.45 10.04
C ARG A 514 18.08 -34.21 10.24
N LYS A 515 18.40 -33.44 11.28
CA LYS A 515 17.85 -32.10 11.51
C LYS A 515 18.50 -31.12 10.54
N SER A 516 17.72 -30.50 9.65
CA SER A 516 18.17 -29.35 8.86
C SER A 516 18.02 -28.06 9.67
N GLN A 517 19.12 -27.55 10.21
CA GLN A 517 19.21 -26.15 10.60
C GLN A 517 19.53 -25.30 9.37
N THR A 518 18.55 -24.58 8.83
CA THR A 518 18.77 -23.56 7.79
C THR A 518 17.97 -22.29 8.10
N GLY A 519 18.47 -21.53 9.08
CA GLY A 519 18.01 -20.16 9.33
C GLY A 519 18.55 -19.20 8.26
N GLN A 520 18.01 -19.23 7.05
CA GLN A 520 18.24 -18.21 6.02
C GLN A 520 17.01 -17.31 5.88
N ARG A 521 16.93 -16.31 6.76
CA ARG A 521 16.00 -15.19 6.58
C ARG A 521 16.45 -14.34 5.40
N THR A 522 15.58 -14.11 4.43
CA THR A 522 15.86 -13.19 3.33
C THR A 522 15.81 -11.73 3.81
N PRO A 523 16.57 -10.80 3.22
CA PRO A 523 16.55 -9.39 3.64
C PRO A 523 15.16 -8.72 3.57
N SER A 524 14.25 -9.25 2.74
CA SER A 524 12.86 -8.81 2.61
C SER A 524 11.96 -9.17 3.81
N GLU A 525 12.34 -10.11 4.67
CA GLU A 525 11.59 -10.39 5.91
C GLU A 525 11.70 -9.25 6.93
N LEU A 526 12.85 -8.54 6.93
CA LEU A 526 13.21 -7.53 7.93
C LEU A 526 12.65 -6.12 7.63
N THR A 527 12.08 -5.89 6.44
CA THR A 527 11.59 -4.56 6.03
C THR A 527 10.07 -4.52 5.87
N ASN A 528 9.42 -3.57 6.56
CA ASN A 528 7.97 -3.35 6.50
C ASN A 528 7.59 -2.37 5.37
N GLY A 529 7.92 -2.70 4.12
CA GLY A 529 7.28 -2.16 2.89
C GLY A 529 7.30 -0.65 2.65
N HIS A 530 8.04 0.13 3.44
CA HIS A 530 8.07 1.60 3.38
C HIS A 530 9.50 2.14 3.61
N GLY A 531 10.47 1.64 2.84
CA GLY A 531 11.80 2.27 2.75
C GLY A 531 11.79 3.59 1.97
N ASP A 532 10.73 3.83 1.20
CA ASP A 532 10.61 4.86 0.16
C ASP A 532 10.33 6.28 0.69
N LEU A 533 10.93 6.65 1.83
CA LEU A 533 10.92 8.03 2.33
C LEU A 533 12.03 8.81 1.63
N HIS A 534 11.75 9.12 0.37
CA HIS A 534 12.72 9.56 -0.65
C HIS A 534 13.69 10.64 -0.15
N LEU A 535 14.97 10.26 -0.07
CA LEU A 535 16.10 11.10 0.31
C LEU A 535 16.88 11.52 -0.94
N ASP A 536 16.62 12.74 -1.41
CA ASP A 536 17.45 13.45 -2.38
C ASP A 536 18.93 13.42 -1.92
N ARG A 537 19.79 12.73 -2.68
CA ARG A 537 21.21 12.55 -2.33
C ARG A 537 22.03 13.84 -2.36
N ARG A 538 21.58 14.88 -3.07
CA ARG A 538 22.25 16.20 -3.09
C ARG A 538 21.88 17.01 -1.84
N LYS A 539 20.62 16.93 -1.40
CA LYS A 539 20.22 17.36 -0.05
C LYS A 539 20.91 16.53 1.02
N LEU A 540 21.14 15.22 0.83
CA LEU A 540 21.91 14.40 1.76
C LEU A 540 23.36 14.86 1.88
N VAL A 541 24.09 15.16 0.78
CA VAL A 541 25.47 15.69 0.88
C VAL A 541 25.50 17.00 1.68
N ARG A 542 24.68 18.00 1.31
CA ARG A 542 24.63 19.27 2.06
C ARG A 542 24.16 19.10 3.50
N ALA A 543 23.23 18.18 3.77
CA ALA A 543 22.77 17.86 5.12
C ALA A 543 23.79 17.06 5.92
N VAL A 544 24.63 16.23 5.29
CA VAL A 544 25.75 15.52 5.93
C VAL A 544 26.90 16.47 6.21
N GLU A 545 27.20 17.44 5.34
CA GLU A 545 28.15 18.53 5.60
C GLU A 545 27.65 19.42 6.76
N THR A 546 26.39 19.84 6.71
CA THR A 546 25.74 20.61 7.79
C THR A 546 25.72 19.80 9.09
N ALA A 547 25.33 18.52 9.05
CA ALA A 547 25.35 17.65 10.21
C ALA A 547 26.78 17.29 10.67
N HIS A 548 27.81 17.37 9.83
CA HIS A 548 29.20 17.26 10.27
C HIS A 548 29.71 18.56 10.91
N ALA A 549 29.16 19.72 10.57
CA ALA A 549 29.42 20.97 11.28
C ALA A 549 28.68 20.99 12.62
N GLU A 550 27.38 20.64 12.63
CA GLU A 550 26.59 20.51 13.86
C GLU A 550 27.11 19.39 14.76
N ASN A 551 27.43 18.19 14.26
CA ASN A 551 27.98 17.11 15.09
C ASN A 551 29.38 17.45 15.62
N ARG A 552 30.22 18.20 14.89
CA ARG A 552 31.46 18.75 15.47
C ARG A 552 31.12 19.66 16.65
N TYR A 553 30.21 20.62 16.48
CA TYR A 553 29.73 21.45 17.58
C TYR A 553 29.14 20.64 18.77
N TRP A 554 28.40 19.54 18.53
CA TRP A 554 27.90 18.65 19.58
C TRP A 554 29.01 17.82 20.27
N VAL A 555 30.04 17.40 19.54
CA VAL A 555 31.23 16.69 20.07
C VAL A 555 32.10 17.65 20.88
N ASP A 556 32.40 18.82 20.34
CA ASP A 556 33.20 19.88 20.98
C ASP A 556 32.49 20.44 22.22
N SER A 557 31.15 20.42 22.26
CA SER A 557 30.36 20.74 23.46
C SER A 557 30.29 19.62 24.51
N GLY A 558 30.93 18.46 24.26
CA GLY A 558 31.02 17.35 25.21
C GLY A 558 29.76 16.49 25.40
N TRP A 559 28.70 16.70 24.59
CA TRP A 559 27.41 16.00 24.76
C TRP A 559 27.37 14.56 24.22
N TRP A 560 28.42 14.12 23.51
CA TRP A 560 28.49 12.79 22.86
C TRP A 560 29.20 11.69 23.68
N ALA A 561 29.41 11.89 24.98
CA ALA A 561 30.11 10.96 25.87
C ALA A 561 29.30 9.69 26.25
N GLY A 562 28.92 8.88 25.26
CA GLY A 562 28.69 7.45 25.45
C GLY A 562 30.05 6.75 25.56
N GLY A 563 30.53 6.55 26.79
CA GLY A 563 31.96 6.36 27.05
C GLY A 563 32.59 5.08 26.48
N LEU A 564 33.49 5.24 25.52
CA LEU A 564 34.80 4.56 25.44
C LEU A 564 35.73 5.41 24.55
N GLY A 565 36.40 6.40 25.15
CA GLY A 565 37.47 7.14 24.46
C GLY A 565 38.75 6.29 24.40
N PRO A 566 39.59 6.41 23.35
CA PRO A 566 40.86 5.71 23.30
C PRO A 566 41.79 6.23 24.41
N GLY A 567 42.07 5.38 25.40
CA GLY A 567 43.09 5.65 26.39
C GLY A 567 44.47 5.68 25.73
N ARG A 568 45.23 6.75 25.97
CA ARG A 568 46.63 6.81 25.54
C ARG A 568 47.49 5.92 26.43
N LEU A 569 48.14 4.95 25.80
CA LEU A 569 49.60 4.80 25.85
C LEU A 569 50.08 4.65 24.40
#